data_AF-A0A8J4W3A9-F1
#
_entry.id   AF-A0A8J4W3A9-F1
#
_cell.length_a   1.000
_cell.length_b   1.000
_cell.length_c   1.000
_cell.angle_alpha   90.00
_cell.angle_beta   90.00
_cell.angle_gamma   90.00
#
_symmetry.space_group_name_H-M   'P 1'
#
loop_
_entity.id
_entity.type
_entity.pdbx_description
1 polymer ?
#
loop_
_entity_poly.entity_id
_entity_poly.type
_entity_poly.pdbx_seq_one_letter_code
_entity_poly.pdbx_strand_id
1 'polypeptide(L)'
;MKLAHFLSCELVSRMKDQVLISNAQQRETGKVNAAILRAVKEGIFEFVFEIVKADPQLVWSGDSKSRNIFSVAVQYRHAKIFSLIYGLDIKTALARYPDSFYKNNLLHMAGMSAPSTALNDIPGAALQMQRELQWFKEVESIVPSKVCSHLNKEGLTPRELFTKNHKDMRKDGEQWMKDTATSCTVVGALIVTIMFAAVFTVPGGILTSRYAEEDFLESLPRKMIIGLSTLFFSIAAMMTAFSAALFLMLHEQSWIFKPVICLASIPITLFVLMQFPLLVAMANSTYGPSIFDRKMKRWF
;
A
#
# COMPACT_ATOMS: atom_id res chain seq x y z
N MET A 1 10.13 -33.86 9.27
CA MET A 1 8.90 -33.12 8.91
C MET A 1 7.79 -33.98 8.32
N LYS A 2 8.06 -34.93 7.40
CA LYS A 2 7.01 -35.74 6.72
C LYS A 2 6.19 -36.66 7.63
N LEU A 3 6.81 -37.33 8.61
CA LEU A 3 6.10 -38.26 9.51
C LEU A 3 5.13 -37.54 10.46
N ALA A 4 5.54 -36.41 11.03
CA ALA A 4 4.68 -35.61 11.91
C ALA A 4 3.45 -35.07 11.16
N HIS A 5 3.64 -34.56 9.94
CA HIS A 5 2.54 -34.10 9.10
C HIS A 5 1.57 -35.24 8.73
N PHE A 6 2.09 -36.42 8.36
CA PHE A 6 1.27 -37.59 8.07
C PHE A 6 0.42 -38.03 9.27
N LEU A 7 1.03 -38.13 10.46
CA LEU A 7 0.33 -38.47 11.70
C LEU A 7 -0.73 -37.43 12.08
N SER A 8 -0.46 -36.14 11.87
CA SER A 8 -1.46 -35.08 12.07
C SER A 8 -2.65 -35.25 11.13
N CYS A 9 -2.42 -35.50 9.84
CA CYS A 9 -3.52 -35.74 8.88
C CYS A 9 -4.35 -36.97 9.23
N GLU A 10 -3.70 -38.07 9.64
CA GLU A 10 -4.42 -39.28 10.03
C GLU A 10 -5.26 -39.06 11.30
N LEU A 11 -4.72 -38.33 12.29
CA LEU A 11 -5.46 -37.95 13.48
C LEU A 11 -6.70 -37.11 13.15
N VAL A 12 -6.56 -36.10 12.28
CA VAL A 12 -7.69 -35.27 11.82
C VAL A 12 -8.74 -36.12 11.12
N SER A 13 -8.33 -37.08 10.28
CA SER A 13 -9.26 -38.01 9.63
C SER A 13 -10.05 -38.85 10.63
N ARG A 14 -9.39 -39.41 11.65
CA ARG A 14 -10.06 -40.18 12.71
C ARG A 14 -11.03 -39.33 13.52
N MET A 15 -10.64 -38.09 13.83
CA MET A 15 -11.51 -37.13 14.51
C MET A 15 -12.75 -36.80 13.68
N LYS A 16 -12.58 -36.62 12.36
CA LYS A 16 -13.67 -36.39 11.41
C LYS A 16 -14.69 -37.53 11.45
N ASP A 17 -14.21 -38.77 11.36
CA ASP A 17 -15.07 -39.96 11.34
C ASP A 17 -15.85 -40.09 12.65
N GLN A 18 -15.21 -39.79 13.79
CA GLN A 18 -15.87 -39.79 15.10
C GLN A 18 -16.95 -38.69 15.21
N VAL A 19 -16.69 -37.49 14.69
CA VAL A 19 -17.66 -36.40 14.69
C VAL A 19 -18.91 -36.74 13.87
N LEU A 20 -18.76 -37.43 12.74
CA LEU A 20 -19.87 -37.86 11.88
C LEU A 20 -20.84 -38.82 12.57
N ILE A 21 -20.31 -39.76 13.37
CA ILE A 21 -21.12 -40.77 14.06
C ILE A 21 -21.61 -40.34 15.45
N SER A 22 -21.06 -39.25 16.00
CA SER A 22 -21.41 -38.76 17.33
C SER A 22 -22.70 -37.94 17.33
N ASN A 23 -23.58 -38.18 18.30
CA ASN A 23 -24.77 -37.36 18.54
C ASN A 23 -24.43 -36.04 19.29
N ALA A 24 -25.42 -35.14 19.43
CA ALA A 24 -25.22 -33.84 20.06
C ALA A 24 -24.64 -33.92 21.48
N GLN A 25 -25.12 -34.85 22.31
CA GLN A 25 -24.67 -35.03 23.69
C GLN A 25 -23.24 -35.60 23.76
N GLN A 26 -22.88 -36.51 22.86
CA GLN A 26 -21.51 -37.03 22.73
C GLN A 26 -20.53 -35.94 22.30
N ARG A 27 -20.94 -35.07 21.36
CA ARG A 27 -20.13 -33.93 20.90
C ARG A 27 -19.92 -32.89 21.99
N GLU A 28 -20.95 -32.62 22.78
CA GLU A 28 -20.89 -31.74 23.94
C GLU A 28 -19.93 -32.31 25.00
N THR A 29 -20.13 -33.58 25.39
CA THR A 29 -19.27 -34.29 26.36
C THR A 29 -17.81 -34.35 25.89
N GLY A 30 -17.59 -34.63 24.60
CA GLY A 30 -16.28 -34.65 23.95
C GLY A 30 -15.68 -33.27 23.70
N LYS A 31 -16.37 -32.17 24.06
CA LYS A 31 -15.91 -30.78 23.89
C LYS A 31 -15.57 -30.42 22.44
N VAL A 32 -16.25 -31.01 21.46
CA VAL A 32 -15.98 -30.79 20.02
C VAL A 32 -16.12 -29.31 19.66
N ASN A 33 -17.18 -28.64 20.13
CA ASN A 33 -17.42 -27.22 19.88
C ASN A 33 -16.29 -26.32 20.44
N ALA A 34 -15.78 -26.66 21.62
CA ALA A 34 -14.67 -25.93 22.23
C ALA A 34 -13.35 -26.16 21.47
N ALA A 35 -13.12 -27.38 20.97
CA ALA A 35 -11.95 -27.73 20.19
C ALA A 35 -11.91 -27.00 18.85
N ILE A 36 -13.02 -26.99 18.10
CA ILE A 36 -13.10 -26.27 16.82
C ILE A 36 -12.95 -24.76 17.01
N LEU A 37 -13.56 -24.18 18.05
CA LEU A 37 -13.38 -22.75 18.35
C LEU A 37 -11.95 -22.40 18.75
N ARG A 38 -11.26 -23.28 19.47
CA ARG A 38 -9.84 -23.10 19.75
C ARG A 38 -9.02 -23.16 18.47
N ALA A 39 -9.24 -24.16 17.63
CA ALA A 39 -8.56 -24.26 16.33
C ALA A 39 -8.76 -23.01 15.47
N VAL A 40 -9.96 -22.41 15.50
CA VAL A 40 -10.25 -21.16 14.79
C VAL A 40 -9.49 -19.98 15.39
N LYS A 41 -9.41 -19.85 16.72
CA LYS A 41 -8.61 -18.79 17.36
C LYS A 41 -7.13 -18.90 16.99
N GLU A 42 -6.61 -20.12 16.97
CA GLU A 42 -5.22 -20.42 16.63
C GLU A 42 -4.94 -20.44 15.11
N GLY A 43 -5.97 -20.33 14.27
CA GLY A 43 -5.79 -20.31 12.81
C GLY A 43 -5.45 -21.66 12.16
N ILE A 44 -5.78 -22.78 12.81
CA ILE A 44 -5.49 -24.15 12.31
C ILE A 44 -6.48 -24.51 11.21
N PHE A 45 -6.25 -23.99 10.01
CA PHE A 45 -7.15 -24.09 8.88
C PHE A 45 -7.49 -25.52 8.49
N GLU A 46 -6.49 -26.41 8.41
CA GLU A 46 -6.65 -27.79 7.92
C GLU A 46 -7.62 -28.59 8.81
N PHE A 47 -7.53 -28.41 10.13
CA PHE A 47 -8.45 -29.02 11.07
C PHE A 47 -9.87 -28.46 10.91
N VAL A 48 -10.01 -27.14 10.85
CA VAL A 48 -11.32 -26.48 10.71
C VAL A 48 -11.99 -26.89 9.40
N PHE A 49 -11.22 -26.95 8.31
CA PHE A 49 -11.68 -27.36 6.99
C PHE A 49 -12.27 -28.78 7.00
N GLU A 50 -11.51 -29.77 7.50
CA GLU A 50 -11.96 -31.16 7.50
C GLU A 50 -13.21 -31.37 8.38
N ILE A 51 -13.26 -30.72 9.54
CA ILE A 51 -14.39 -30.87 10.48
C ILE A 51 -15.65 -30.17 9.95
N VAL A 52 -15.54 -28.94 9.42
CA VAL A 52 -16.70 -28.21 8.85
C VAL A 52 -17.20 -28.89 7.58
N LYS A 53 -16.32 -29.48 6.77
CA LYS A 53 -16.72 -30.24 5.58
C LYS A 53 -17.50 -31.50 5.94
N ALA A 54 -17.14 -32.16 7.04
CA ALA A 54 -17.85 -33.35 7.52
C ALA A 54 -19.20 -33.00 8.15
N ASP A 55 -19.27 -31.93 8.93
CA ASP A 55 -20.53 -31.42 9.47
C ASP A 55 -20.58 -29.89 9.44
N PRO A 56 -21.24 -29.31 8.41
CA PRO A 56 -21.40 -27.87 8.29
C PRO A 56 -22.16 -27.21 9.45
N GLN A 57 -22.96 -27.95 10.22
CA GLN A 57 -23.71 -27.36 11.35
C GLN A 57 -22.78 -26.91 12.48
N LEU A 58 -21.54 -27.42 12.55
CA LEU A 58 -20.59 -27.04 13.58
C LEU A 58 -20.16 -25.57 13.50
N VAL A 59 -20.39 -24.86 12.38
CA VAL A 59 -20.11 -23.42 12.30
C VAL A 59 -20.98 -22.56 13.23
N TRP A 60 -22.10 -23.12 13.69
CA TRP A 60 -22.96 -22.51 14.71
C TRP A 60 -22.40 -22.61 16.12
N SER A 61 -21.30 -23.35 16.31
CA SER A 61 -20.62 -23.46 17.61
C SER A 61 -20.27 -22.07 18.14
N GLY A 62 -20.86 -21.72 19.28
CA GLY A 62 -20.62 -20.47 19.99
C GLY A 62 -19.56 -20.66 21.07
N ASP A 63 -18.70 -19.66 21.26
CA ASP A 63 -17.85 -19.61 22.44
C ASP A 63 -18.62 -19.16 23.69
N SER A 64 -17.92 -18.94 24.80
CA SER A 64 -18.55 -18.46 26.05
C SER A 64 -19.28 -17.13 25.93
N LYS A 65 -19.01 -16.33 24.89
CA LYS A 65 -19.70 -15.06 24.57
C LYS A 65 -20.74 -15.25 23.46
N SER A 66 -21.07 -16.50 23.13
CA SER A 66 -21.96 -16.89 22.02
C SER A 66 -21.47 -16.42 20.65
N ARG A 67 -20.15 -16.24 20.50
CA ARG A 67 -19.53 -15.87 19.22
C ARG A 67 -19.40 -17.12 18.36
N ASN A 68 -20.08 -17.12 17.21
CA ASN A 68 -19.96 -18.22 16.25
C ASN A 68 -18.57 -18.25 15.61
N ILE A 69 -18.24 -19.36 14.95
CA ILE A 69 -16.95 -19.57 14.28
C ILE A 69 -16.60 -18.41 13.34
N PHE A 70 -17.57 -17.87 12.62
CA PHE A 70 -17.33 -16.80 11.65
C PHE A 70 -16.86 -15.52 12.32
N SER A 71 -17.52 -15.12 13.39
CA SER A 71 -17.17 -13.94 14.18
C SER A 71 -15.77 -14.06 14.81
N VAL A 72 -15.40 -15.26 15.28
CA VAL A 72 -14.07 -15.52 15.84
C VAL A 72 -13.01 -15.43 14.74
N ALA A 73 -13.25 -16.05 13.58
CA ALA A 73 -12.33 -15.95 12.44
C ALA A 73 -12.12 -14.49 11.99
N VAL A 74 -13.20 -13.69 11.97
CA VAL A 74 -13.14 -12.26 11.65
C VAL A 74 -12.30 -11.48 12.65
N GLN A 75 -12.54 -11.68 13.95
CA GLN A 75 -11.80 -10.97 15.00
C GLN A 75 -10.31 -11.29 14.98
N TYR A 76 -9.93 -12.54 14.71
CA TYR A 76 -8.54 -13.00 14.72
C TYR A 76 -7.84 -12.87 13.36
N ARG A 77 -8.49 -12.30 12.34
CA ARG A 77 -7.94 -12.07 10.99
C ARG A 77 -7.55 -13.34 10.23
N HIS A 78 -8.26 -14.45 10.47
CA HIS A 78 -7.98 -15.73 9.80
C HIS A 78 -8.65 -15.82 8.42
N ALA A 79 -8.02 -15.21 7.41
CA ALA A 79 -8.55 -15.10 6.05
C ALA A 79 -8.97 -16.43 5.42
N LYS A 80 -8.18 -17.51 5.57
CA LYS A 80 -8.53 -18.83 4.99
C LYS A 80 -9.81 -19.41 5.59
N ILE A 81 -10.00 -19.26 6.91
CA ILE A 81 -11.20 -19.73 7.62
C ILE A 81 -12.39 -18.84 7.27
N PHE A 82 -12.19 -17.53 7.13
CA PHE A 82 -13.21 -16.61 6.62
C PHE A 82 -13.69 -17.05 5.23
N SER A 83 -12.77 -17.32 4.29
CA SER A 83 -13.10 -17.76 2.93
C SER A 83 -13.84 -19.09 2.90
N LEU A 84 -13.47 -20.04 3.77
CA LEU A 84 -14.20 -21.31 3.92
C LEU A 84 -15.68 -21.08 4.27
N ILE A 85 -15.95 -20.23 5.27
CA ILE A 85 -17.32 -19.97 5.73
C ILE A 85 -18.07 -19.10 4.72
N TYR A 86 -17.38 -18.18 4.05
CA TYR A 86 -17.94 -17.37 2.97
C TYR A 86 -18.49 -18.24 1.82
N GLY A 87 -17.85 -19.37 1.55
CA GLY A 87 -18.32 -20.35 0.55
C GLY A 87 -19.63 -21.06 0.92
N LEU A 88 -20.10 -20.96 2.17
CA LEU A 88 -21.33 -21.60 2.62
C LEU A 88 -22.56 -20.71 2.40
N ASP A 89 -23.71 -21.32 2.12
CA ASP A 89 -24.99 -20.60 1.97
C ASP A 89 -25.45 -19.94 3.27
N ILE A 90 -25.05 -20.50 4.41
CA ILE A 90 -25.41 -20.04 5.76
C ILE A 90 -24.64 -18.81 6.25
N LYS A 91 -23.67 -18.28 5.48
CA LYS A 91 -22.83 -17.14 5.88
C LYS A 91 -23.62 -15.91 6.32
N THR A 92 -24.73 -15.61 5.64
CA THR A 92 -25.52 -14.39 5.87
C THR A 92 -26.33 -14.52 7.16
N ALA A 93 -26.75 -15.74 7.50
CA ALA A 93 -27.38 -16.04 8.77
C ALA A 93 -26.36 -15.87 9.90
N LEU A 94 -25.16 -16.46 9.78
CA LEU A 94 -24.07 -16.32 10.77
C LEU A 94 -23.65 -14.87 11.00
N ALA A 95 -23.60 -14.05 9.94
CA ALA A 95 -23.23 -12.64 10.02
C ALA A 95 -24.24 -11.78 10.81
N ARG A 96 -25.51 -12.22 10.91
CA ARG A 96 -26.58 -11.50 11.61
C ARG A 96 -26.57 -11.71 13.12
N TYR A 97 -26.04 -12.83 13.61
CA TYR A 97 -26.09 -13.15 15.04
C TYR A 97 -25.06 -12.32 15.81
N PRO A 98 -25.49 -11.39 16.69
CA PRO A 98 -24.56 -10.66 17.54
C PRO A 98 -24.11 -11.53 18.71
N ASP A 99 -22.94 -11.23 19.24
CA ASP A 99 -22.49 -11.85 20.48
C ASP A 99 -23.42 -11.49 21.66
N SER A 100 -23.53 -12.39 22.64
CA SER A 100 -24.46 -12.21 23.76
C SER A 100 -23.97 -11.18 24.77
N PHE A 101 -22.65 -11.01 24.88
CA PHE A 101 -22.02 -10.20 25.91
C PHE A 101 -21.97 -8.71 25.54
N TYR A 102 -21.54 -8.35 24.34
CA TYR A 102 -21.38 -6.97 23.88
C TYR A 102 -22.38 -6.56 22.80
N LYS A 103 -23.19 -7.48 22.27
CA LYS A 103 -24.08 -7.25 21.12
C LYS A 103 -23.33 -6.81 19.85
N ASN A 104 -22.05 -7.15 19.72
CA ASN A 104 -21.23 -6.96 18.54
C ASN A 104 -21.69 -7.93 17.44
N ASN A 105 -22.10 -7.40 16.31
CA ASN A 105 -22.29 -8.18 15.07
C ASN A 105 -20.93 -8.48 14.40
N LEU A 106 -20.96 -9.19 13.27
CA LEU A 106 -19.76 -9.55 12.52
C LEU A 106 -18.87 -8.34 12.14
N LEU A 107 -19.48 -7.21 11.78
CA LEU A 107 -18.73 -6.01 11.39
C LEU A 107 -18.07 -5.32 12.60
N HIS A 108 -18.71 -5.33 13.77
CA HIS A 108 -18.05 -4.89 15.00
C HIS A 108 -16.82 -5.73 15.31
N MET A 109 -16.86 -7.04 15.02
CA MET A 109 -15.72 -7.94 15.23
C MET A 109 -14.54 -7.60 14.31
N ALA A 110 -14.81 -7.12 13.09
CA ALA A 110 -13.79 -6.55 12.21
C ALA A 110 -13.28 -5.19 12.75
N GLY A 111 -14.11 -4.45 13.49
CA GLY A 111 -13.77 -3.22 14.20
C GLY A 111 -12.94 -3.40 15.48
N MET A 112 -12.85 -4.62 16.02
CA MET A 112 -12.03 -4.95 17.19
C MET A 112 -10.54 -4.98 16.80
N SER A 113 -9.66 -4.64 17.74
CA SER A 113 -8.21 -4.78 17.53
C SER A 113 -7.84 -6.24 17.22
N ALA A 114 -7.07 -6.42 16.15
CA ALA A 114 -6.51 -7.73 15.79
C ALA A 114 -5.46 -8.20 16.82
N PRO A 115 -5.24 -9.52 16.96
CA PRO A 115 -4.09 -10.05 17.69
C PRO A 115 -2.78 -9.53 17.09
N SER A 116 -1.78 -9.25 17.93
CA SER A 116 -0.47 -8.75 17.48
C SER A 116 0.19 -9.66 16.45
N THR A 117 0.01 -10.98 16.58
CA THR A 117 0.52 -11.98 15.63
C THR A 117 0.05 -11.77 14.20
N ALA A 118 -1.18 -11.28 14.00
CA ALA A 118 -1.72 -11.02 12.66
C ALA A 118 -1.19 -9.71 12.03
N LEU A 119 -0.70 -8.78 12.86
CA LEU A 119 -0.22 -7.46 12.42
C LEU A 119 1.30 -7.42 12.24
N ASN A 120 2.05 -8.24 12.98
CA ASN A 120 3.52 -8.22 13.00
C ASN A 120 4.17 -8.57 11.66
N ASP A 121 3.48 -9.32 10.80
CA ASP A 121 3.99 -9.69 9.47
C ASP A 121 3.92 -8.53 8.46
N ILE A 122 3.18 -7.47 8.79
CA ILE A 122 2.96 -6.33 7.88
C ILE A 122 3.95 -5.22 8.21
N PRO A 123 4.78 -4.79 7.24
CA PRO A 123 5.79 -3.78 7.49
C PRO A 123 5.18 -2.38 7.63
N GLY A 124 5.40 -1.74 8.78
CA GLY A 124 5.02 -0.34 9.00
C GLY A 124 3.55 -0.12 9.37
N ALA A 125 3.31 0.85 10.24
CA ALA A 125 1.99 1.13 10.79
C ALA A 125 0.96 1.58 9.72
N ALA A 126 1.41 2.24 8.65
CA ALA A 126 0.54 2.66 7.57
C ALA A 126 -0.05 1.48 6.79
N LEU A 127 0.78 0.48 6.47
CA LEU A 127 0.34 -0.72 5.76
C LEU A 127 -0.49 -1.62 6.67
N GLN A 128 -0.18 -1.68 7.98
CA GLN A 128 -1.04 -2.34 8.97
C GLN A 128 -2.43 -1.71 9.00
N MET A 129 -2.53 -0.38 9.11
CA MET A 129 -3.81 0.34 9.08
C MET A 129 -4.57 0.12 7.77
N GLN A 130 -3.86 0.15 6.63
CA GLN A 130 -4.46 -0.10 5.32
C GLN A 130 -5.04 -1.51 5.25
N ARG A 131 -4.32 -2.52 5.76
CA ARG A 131 -4.78 -3.91 5.75
C ARG A 131 -6.00 -4.11 6.64
N GLU A 132 -6.03 -3.50 7.82
CA GLU A 132 -7.19 -3.54 8.72
C GLU A 132 -8.42 -2.87 8.09
N LEU A 133 -8.23 -1.76 7.37
CA LEU A 133 -9.32 -1.10 6.63
C LEU A 133 -9.83 -1.95 5.46
N GLN A 134 -8.95 -2.61 4.71
CA GLN A 134 -9.34 -3.56 3.67
C GLN A 134 -10.15 -4.71 4.26
N TRP A 135 -9.67 -5.31 5.35
CA TRP A 135 -10.38 -6.38 6.05
C TRP A 135 -11.78 -5.94 6.51
N PHE A 136 -11.89 -4.75 7.09
CA PHE A 136 -13.17 -4.19 7.49
C PHE A 136 -14.13 -4.05 6.31
N LYS A 137 -13.66 -3.54 5.16
CA LYS A 137 -14.46 -3.40 3.94
C LYS A 137 -14.89 -4.74 3.35
N GLU A 138 -14.03 -5.76 3.38
CA GLU A 138 -14.38 -7.12 2.95
C GLU A 138 -15.52 -7.68 3.81
N VAL A 139 -15.44 -7.51 5.14
CA VAL A 139 -16.51 -7.94 6.05
C VAL A 139 -17.77 -7.07 5.87
N GLU A 140 -17.63 -5.78 5.56
CA GLU A 140 -18.76 -4.90 5.28
C GLU A 140 -19.53 -5.35 4.04
N SER A 141 -18.84 -5.83 3.00
CA SER A 141 -19.45 -6.29 1.75
C SER A 141 -20.43 -7.47 1.92
N ILE A 142 -20.25 -8.26 2.98
CA ILE A 142 -21.05 -9.47 3.23
C ILE A 142 -22.16 -9.25 4.25
N VAL A 143 -22.07 -8.19 5.05
CA VAL A 143 -23.03 -7.87 6.10
C VAL A 143 -24.19 -7.07 5.49
N PRO A 144 -25.46 -7.47 5.70
CA PRO A 144 -26.59 -6.71 5.19
C PRO A 144 -26.59 -5.26 5.68
N SER A 145 -26.86 -4.29 4.81
CA SER A 145 -26.77 -2.84 5.10
C SER A 145 -27.47 -2.41 6.40
N LYS A 146 -28.64 -2.97 6.72
CA LYS A 146 -29.37 -2.67 7.97
C LYS A 146 -28.58 -3.00 9.25
N VAL A 147 -27.70 -4.00 9.19
CA VAL A 147 -26.87 -4.46 10.31
C VAL A 147 -25.62 -3.58 10.48
N CYS A 148 -25.17 -2.89 9.42
CA CYS A 148 -24.00 -2.02 9.47
C CYS A 148 -24.17 -0.80 10.37
N SER A 149 -25.41 -0.41 10.68
CA SER A 149 -25.74 0.69 11.59
C SER A 149 -26.24 0.25 12.96
N HIS A 150 -26.21 -1.07 13.26
CA HIS A 150 -26.58 -1.54 14.60
C HIS A 150 -25.59 -1.03 15.65
N LEU A 151 -26.11 -0.68 16.82
CA LEU A 151 -25.30 -0.28 17.96
C LEU A 151 -24.97 -1.49 18.83
N ASN A 152 -23.74 -1.57 19.31
CA ASN A 152 -23.37 -2.51 20.36
C ASN A 152 -23.80 -1.99 21.76
N LYS A 153 -23.48 -2.73 22.83
CA LYS A 153 -23.81 -2.32 24.22
C LYS A 153 -23.12 -1.01 24.65
N GLU A 154 -22.04 -0.60 23.99
CA GLU A 154 -21.39 0.69 24.23
C GLU A 154 -22.06 1.84 23.45
N GLY A 155 -23.13 1.57 22.69
CA GLY A 155 -23.80 2.57 21.87
C GLY A 155 -23.02 2.97 20.62
N LEU A 156 -22.07 2.14 20.17
CA LEU A 156 -21.22 2.42 19.00
C LEU A 156 -21.68 1.59 17.80
N THR A 157 -21.65 2.20 16.61
CA THR A 157 -21.70 1.48 15.34
C THR A 157 -20.38 0.75 15.07
N PRO A 158 -20.35 -0.24 14.15
CA PRO A 158 -19.10 -0.90 13.75
C PRO A 158 -18.01 0.06 13.28
N ARG A 159 -18.39 1.13 12.55
CA ARG A 159 -17.45 2.10 11.98
C ARG A 159 -16.89 3.04 13.05
N GLU A 160 -17.71 3.43 14.02
CA GLU A 160 -17.25 4.19 15.19
C GLU A 160 -16.33 3.35 16.06
N LEU A 161 -16.66 2.07 16.29
CA LEU A 161 -15.81 1.14 17.03
C LEU A 161 -14.46 0.93 16.34
N PHE A 162 -14.45 0.71 15.01
CA PHE A 162 -13.22 0.61 14.22
C PHE A 162 -12.36 1.88 14.37
N THR A 163 -12.97 3.06 14.24
CA THR A 163 -12.27 4.34 14.36
C THR A 163 -11.69 4.55 15.76
N LYS A 164 -12.44 4.16 16.80
CA LYS A 164 -12.00 4.23 18.20
C LYS A 164 -10.81 3.31 18.46
N ASN A 165 -10.90 2.04 18.06
CA ASN A 165 -9.89 1.02 18.35
C ASN A 165 -8.60 1.18 17.52
N HIS A 166 -8.69 1.74 16.32
CA HIS A 166 -7.53 1.95 15.43
C HIS A 166 -7.00 3.38 15.45
N LYS A 167 -7.39 4.20 16.44
CA LYS A 167 -7.00 5.61 16.53
C LYS A 167 -5.49 5.80 16.57
N ASP A 168 -4.79 5.02 17.39
CA ASP A 168 -3.34 5.14 17.55
C ASP A 168 -2.60 4.56 16.35
N MET A 169 -3.02 3.39 15.84
CA MET A 169 -2.49 2.83 14.58
C MET A 169 -2.65 3.79 13.40
N ARG A 170 -3.75 4.53 13.32
CA ARG A 170 -3.94 5.57 12.30
C ARG A 170 -2.93 6.71 12.45
N LYS A 171 -2.67 7.18 13.67
CA LYS A 171 -1.66 8.22 13.93
C LYS A 171 -0.27 7.73 13.59
N ASP A 172 0.08 6.51 14.01
CA ASP A 172 1.37 5.90 13.71
C ASP A 172 1.53 5.67 12.21
N GLY A 173 0.47 5.29 11.51
CA GLY A 173 0.45 5.17 10.06
C GLY A 173 0.61 6.51 9.35
N GLU A 174 -0.06 7.55 9.82
CA GLU A 174 0.11 8.92 9.31
C GLU A 174 1.57 9.40 9.51
N GLN A 175 2.14 9.15 10.69
CA GLN A 175 3.53 9.50 10.99
C GLN A 175 4.51 8.71 10.11
N TRP A 176 4.32 7.40 9.99
CA TRP A 176 5.14 6.54 9.13
C TRP A 176 5.14 7.02 7.67
N MET A 177 3.98 7.45 7.15
CA MET A 177 3.89 8.02 5.79
C MET A 177 4.67 9.33 5.66
N LYS A 178 4.59 10.22 6.67
CA LYS A 178 5.35 11.48 6.70
C LYS A 178 6.85 11.21 6.74
N ASP A 179 7.31 10.31 7.62
CA ASP A 179 8.73 9.98 7.77
C ASP A 179 9.32 9.29 6.54
N THR A 180 8.52 8.46 5.87
CA THR A 180 8.92 7.85 4.60
C THR A 180 9.04 8.92 3.51
N ALA A 181 8.08 9.84 3.42
CA ALA A 181 8.13 10.93 2.44
C ALA A 181 9.32 11.88 2.67
N THR A 182 9.63 12.22 3.93
CA THR A 182 10.81 13.04 4.26
C THR A 182 12.09 12.31 3.92
N SER A 183 12.21 11.02 4.27
CA SER A 183 13.37 10.20 3.92
C SER A 183 13.60 10.13 2.41
N CYS A 184 12.54 9.90 1.62
CA CYS A 184 12.62 9.92 0.16
C CYS A 184 13.04 11.29 -0.38
N THR A 185 12.55 12.38 0.21
CA THR A 185 12.92 13.75 -0.18
C THR A 185 14.39 14.02 0.09
N VAL A 186 14.92 13.60 1.24
CA VAL A 186 16.34 13.74 1.60
C VAL A 186 17.24 12.94 0.65
N VAL A 187 16.89 11.68 0.40
CA VAL A 187 17.65 10.83 -0.55
C VAL A 187 17.61 11.43 -1.96
N GLY A 188 16.45 11.90 -2.41
CA GLY A 188 16.30 12.58 -3.70
C GLY A 188 17.16 13.84 -3.80
N ALA A 189 17.14 14.69 -2.78
CA ALA A 189 17.98 15.90 -2.74
C ALA A 189 19.48 15.56 -2.78
N LEU A 190 19.91 14.51 -2.08
CA LEU A 190 21.29 14.05 -2.09
C LEU A 190 21.71 13.56 -3.48
N ILE A 191 20.88 12.76 -4.15
CA ILE A 191 21.13 12.29 -5.53
C ILE A 191 21.28 13.47 -6.48
N VAL A 192 20.34 14.43 -6.45
CA VAL A 192 20.40 15.63 -7.31
C VAL A 192 21.68 16.43 -7.04
N THR A 193 22.06 16.60 -5.77
CA THR A 193 23.27 17.33 -5.38
C THR A 193 24.54 16.65 -5.88
N ILE A 194 24.66 15.33 -5.70
CA ILE A 194 25.82 14.55 -6.17
C ILE A 194 25.90 14.59 -7.69
N MET A 195 24.78 14.39 -8.38
CA MET A 195 24.73 14.44 -9.85
C MET A 195 25.14 15.82 -10.37
N PHE A 196 24.65 16.89 -9.75
CA PHE A 196 25.04 18.26 -10.10
C PHE A 196 26.53 18.47 -9.88
N ALA A 197 27.06 18.14 -8.70
CA ALA A 197 28.49 18.27 -8.41
C ALA A 197 29.36 17.52 -9.42
N ALA A 198 28.99 16.29 -9.79
CA ALA A 198 29.75 15.47 -10.72
C ALA A 198 29.92 16.11 -12.11
N VAL A 199 28.90 16.80 -12.62
CA VAL A 199 28.96 17.51 -13.92
C VAL A 199 30.03 18.61 -13.92
N PHE A 200 30.25 19.26 -12.77
CA PHE A 200 31.20 20.37 -12.66
C PHE A 200 32.60 19.93 -12.21
N THR A 201 32.73 18.93 -11.33
CA THR A 201 33.97 18.67 -10.59
C THR A 201 34.73 17.41 -11.01
N VAL A 202 34.14 16.48 -11.76
CA VAL A 202 34.86 15.27 -12.25
C VAL A 202 35.91 15.68 -13.30
N PRO A 203 37.09 15.03 -13.38
CA PRO A 203 38.09 15.32 -14.43
C PRO A 203 37.47 15.27 -15.84
N GLY A 204 37.50 16.39 -16.56
CA GLY A 204 36.85 16.56 -17.86
C GLY A 204 35.46 17.23 -17.81
N GLY A 205 34.95 17.50 -16.61
CA GLY A 205 33.79 18.35 -16.33
C GLY A 205 34.09 19.84 -16.54
N ILE A 206 33.06 20.67 -16.39
CA ILE A 206 33.11 22.08 -16.83
C ILE A 206 34.21 22.87 -16.12
N LEU A 207 34.41 22.68 -14.80
CA LEU A 207 35.37 23.47 -14.00
C LEU A 207 36.79 22.88 -13.99
N THR A 208 36.94 21.60 -14.34
CA THR A 208 38.25 20.90 -14.32
C THR A 208 38.88 20.74 -15.70
N SER A 209 38.20 21.22 -16.75
CA SER A 209 38.78 21.25 -18.10
C SER A 209 39.99 22.20 -18.14
N ARG A 210 41.05 21.81 -18.85
CA ARG A 210 42.19 22.72 -19.06
C ARG A 210 41.71 23.80 -20.03
N TYR A 211 41.52 25.02 -19.55
CA TYR A 211 41.05 26.15 -20.35
C TYR A 211 42.16 26.68 -21.28
N ALA A 212 42.65 25.86 -22.21
CA ALA A 212 43.55 26.35 -23.26
C ALA A 212 42.76 27.27 -24.21
N GLU A 213 43.41 28.26 -24.81
CA GLU A 213 42.76 29.25 -25.69
C GLU A 213 42.03 28.58 -26.88
N GLU A 214 42.59 27.48 -27.37
CA GLU A 214 42.07 26.63 -28.45
C GLU A 214 40.78 25.90 -28.07
N ASP A 215 40.60 25.60 -26.77
CA ASP A 215 39.42 24.92 -26.25
C ASP A 215 38.19 25.85 -26.20
N PHE A 216 38.37 27.17 -26.14
CA PHE A 216 37.26 28.13 -26.16
C PHE A 216 36.55 28.24 -27.50
N LEU A 217 37.22 27.85 -28.60
CA LEU A 217 36.64 27.97 -29.95
C LEU A 217 35.57 26.92 -30.22
N GLU A 218 35.74 25.69 -29.71
CA GLU A 218 34.82 24.59 -30.01
C GLU A 218 34.57 23.63 -28.86
N SER A 219 35.60 23.25 -28.11
CA SER A 219 35.48 22.15 -27.14
C SER A 219 34.68 22.57 -25.89
N LEU A 220 34.92 23.79 -25.40
CA LEU A 220 34.26 24.36 -24.22
C LEU A 220 32.79 24.72 -24.49
N PRO A 221 32.45 25.46 -25.58
CA PRO A 221 31.06 25.77 -25.88
C PRO A 221 30.24 24.52 -26.17
N ARG A 222 30.81 23.52 -26.87
CA ARG A 222 30.14 22.22 -27.13
C ARG A 222 29.83 21.46 -25.85
N LYS A 223 30.79 21.32 -24.94
CA LYS A 223 30.57 20.67 -23.62
C LYS A 223 29.53 21.41 -22.80
N MET A 224 29.54 22.75 -22.83
CA MET A 224 28.57 23.59 -22.14
C MET A 224 27.17 23.43 -22.75
N ILE A 225 27.02 23.43 -24.07
CA ILE A 225 25.75 23.18 -24.77
C ILE A 225 25.19 21.79 -24.43
N ILE A 226 26.02 20.74 -24.45
CA ILE A 226 25.59 19.38 -24.09
C ILE A 226 25.16 19.33 -22.61
N GLY A 227 25.92 19.95 -21.71
CA GLY A 227 25.59 20.04 -20.28
C GLY A 227 24.28 20.79 -20.02
N LEU A 228 24.10 21.97 -20.62
CA LEU A 228 22.85 22.75 -20.48
C LEU A 228 21.65 22.05 -21.13
N SER A 229 21.83 21.39 -22.27
CA SER A 229 20.74 20.66 -22.94
C SER A 229 20.29 19.45 -22.12
N THR A 230 21.23 18.66 -21.61
CA THR A 230 20.92 17.52 -20.73
C THR A 230 20.28 17.97 -19.42
N LEU A 231 20.77 19.06 -18.82
CA LEU A 231 20.16 19.69 -17.64
C LEU A 231 18.71 20.13 -17.92
N PHE A 232 18.46 20.75 -19.08
CA PHE A 232 17.12 21.16 -19.50
C PHE A 232 16.15 19.98 -19.61
N PHE A 233 16.55 18.91 -20.31
CA PHE A 233 15.74 17.70 -20.40
C PHE A 233 15.51 17.04 -19.04
N SER A 234 16.52 17.04 -18.15
CA SER A 234 16.38 16.49 -16.80
C SER A 234 15.37 17.27 -15.95
N ILE A 235 15.41 18.60 -15.98
CA ILE A 235 14.47 19.44 -15.21
C ILE A 235 13.05 19.26 -15.76
N ALA A 236 12.88 19.27 -17.08
CA ALA A 236 11.58 19.02 -17.70
C ALA A 236 11.01 17.63 -17.35
N ALA A 237 11.85 16.59 -17.37
CA ALA A 237 11.47 15.24 -16.96
C ALA A 237 11.06 15.17 -15.47
N MET A 238 11.79 15.82 -14.56
CA MET A 238 11.42 15.87 -13.15
C MET A 238 10.10 16.62 -12.92
N MET A 239 9.89 17.76 -13.61
CA MET A 239 8.66 18.55 -13.45
C MET A 239 7.44 17.85 -14.04
N THR A 240 7.59 17.12 -15.15
CA THR A 240 6.52 16.29 -15.72
C THR A 240 6.19 15.10 -14.82
N ALA A 241 7.19 14.41 -14.26
CA ALA A 241 6.97 13.35 -13.29
C ALA A 241 6.26 13.84 -12.02
N PHE A 242 6.66 15.00 -11.49
CA PHE A 242 6.00 15.63 -10.33
C PHE A 242 4.55 16.01 -10.64
N SER A 243 4.30 16.59 -11.81
CA SER A 243 2.94 16.94 -12.25
C SER A 243 2.05 15.71 -12.42
N ALA A 244 2.59 14.62 -12.98
CA ALA A 244 1.89 13.35 -13.11
C ALA A 244 1.59 12.70 -11.75
N ALA A 245 2.53 12.75 -10.81
CA ALA A 245 2.34 12.25 -9.46
C ALA A 245 1.23 13.03 -8.72
N LEU A 246 1.23 14.36 -8.81
CA LEU A 246 0.17 15.20 -8.25
C LEU A 246 -1.19 14.92 -8.89
N PHE A 247 -1.23 14.71 -10.20
CA PHE A 247 -2.46 14.32 -10.90
C PHE A 247 -3.03 13.00 -10.36
N LEU A 248 -2.19 11.98 -10.21
CA LEU A 248 -2.61 10.68 -9.66
C LEU A 248 -3.07 10.79 -8.20
N MET A 249 -2.37 11.59 -7.37
CA MET A 249 -2.75 11.79 -5.97
C MET A 249 -4.05 12.58 -5.79
N LEU A 250 -4.31 13.56 -6.65
CA LEU A 250 -5.47 14.45 -6.55
C LEU A 250 -6.66 14.02 -7.43
N HIS A 251 -6.62 12.79 -7.99
CA HIS A 251 -7.60 12.29 -8.94
C HIS A 251 -9.06 12.40 -8.44
N GLU A 252 -9.30 12.22 -7.13
CA GLU A 252 -10.64 12.33 -6.55
C GLU A 252 -11.04 13.76 -6.13
N GLN A 253 -10.13 14.74 -6.19
CA GLN A 253 -10.35 16.07 -5.62
C GLN A 253 -10.19 17.18 -6.69
N SER A 254 -11.15 17.21 -7.61
CA SER A 254 -11.13 18.01 -8.84
C SER A 254 -11.03 19.52 -8.64
N TRP A 255 -11.41 20.05 -7.48
CA TRP A 255 -11.34 21.49 -7.18
C TRP A 255 -9.92 22.00 -6.90
N ILE A 256 -9.05 21.15 -6.34
CA ILE A 256 -7.65 21.49 -6.02
C ILE A 256 -6.75 21.33 -7.25
N PHE A 257 -7.15 20.49 -8.19
CA PHE A 257 -6.36 20.12 -9.36
C PHE A 257 -5.94 21.31 -10.23
N LYS A 258 -6.89 22.17 -10.62
CA LYS A 258 -6.63 23.31 -11.53
C LYS A 258 -5.59 24.30 -11.00
N PRO A 259 -5.70 24.82 -9.76
CA PRO A 259 -4.70 25.76 -9.24
C PRO A 259 -3.31 25.12 -9.08
N VAL A 260 -3.24 23.84 -8.71
CA VAL A 260 -1.97 23.13 -8.54
C VAL A 260 -1.22 22.98 -9.85
N ILE A 261 -1.90 22.63 -10.96
CA ILE A 261 -1.25 22.57 -12.28
C ILE A 261 -0.74 23.94 -12.70
N CYS A 262 -1.56 24.99 -12.51
CA CYS A 262 -1.19 26.34 -12.87
C CYS A 262 0.11 26.74 -12.14
N LEU A 263 0.17 26.49 -10.82
CA LEU A 263 1.37 26.74 -10.02
C LEU A 263 2.58 25.91 -10.49
N ALA A 264 2.38 24.63 -10.81
CA ALA A 264 3.45 23.73 -11.28
C ALA A 264 4.03 24.14 -12.65
N SER A 265 3.25 24.83 -13.49
CA SER A 265 3.68 25.30 -14.81
C SER A 265 4.55 26.57 -14.76
N ILE A 266 4.46 27.36 -13.70
CA ILE A 266 5.18 28.64 -13.57
C ILE A 266 6.71 28.42 -13.59
N PRO A 267 7.30 27.52 -12.77
CA PRO A 267 8.74 27.28 -12.81
C PRO A 267 9.24 26.75 -14.17
N ILE A 268 8.44 25.91 -14.83
CA ILE A 268 8.78 25.36 -16.17
C ILE A 268 8.88 26.50 -17.17
N THR A 269 7.86 27.35 -17.23
CA THR A 269 7.77 28.45 -18.20
C THR A 269 8.89 29.46 -17.98
N LEU A 270 9.16 29.83 -16.72
CA LEU A 270 10.27 30.71 -16.35
C LEU A 270 11.63 30.13 -16.75
N PHE A 271 11.85 28.83 -16.52
CA PHE A 271 13.11 28.17 -16.85
C PHE A 271 13.35 28.10 -18.36
N VAL A 272 12.33 27.74 -19.15
CA VAL A 272 12.40 27.74 -20.62
C VAL A 272 12.70 29.13 -21.14
N LEU A 273 11.99 30.14 -20.65
CA LEU A 273 12.15 31.52 -21.11
C LEU A 273 13.54 32.08 -20.79
N MET A 274 14.13 31.73 -19.65
CA MET A 274 15.48 32.18 -19.30
C MET A 274 16.60 31.40 -20.00
N GLN A 275 16.51 30.07 -20.12
CA GLN A 275 17.65 29.26 -20.59
C GLN A 275 17.66 28.95 -22.08
N PHE A 276 16.51 28.96 -22.75
CA PHE A 276 16.45 28.70 -24.18
C PHE A 276 17.20 29.76 -25.02
N PRO A 277 17.07 31.09 -24.76
CA PRO A 277 17.81 32.10 -25.52
C PRO A 277 19.33 31.94 -25.37
N LEU A 278 19.79 31.58 -24.17
CA LEU A 278 21.21 31.37 -23.89
C LEU A 278 21.76 30.17 -24.68
N LEU A 279 21.03 29.06 -24.71
CA LEU A 279 21.38 27.86 -25.49
C LEU A 279 21.46 28.16 -27.00
N VAL A 280 20.47 28.90 -27.53
CA VAL A 280 20.43 29.29 -28.94
C VAL A 280 21.61 30.21 -29.28
N ALA A 281 21.92 31.19 -28.43
CA ALA A 281 23.04 32.08 -28.63
C ALA A 281 24.39 31.32 -28.66
N MET A 282 24.61 30.41 -27.72
CA MET A 282 25.83 29.57 -27.69
C MET A 282 25.93 28.66 -28.92
N ALA A 283 24.83 28.02 -29.33
CA ALA A 283 24.83 27.15 -30.50
C ALA A 283 25.11 27.91 -31.80
N ASN A 284 24.50 29.08 -31.99
CA ASN A 284 24.75 29.95 -33.14
C ASN A 284 26.18 30.50 -33.15
N SER A 285 26.75 30.80 -31.98
CA SER A 285 28.13 31.27 -31.87
C SER A 285 29.15 30.17 -32.18
N THR A 286 28.84 28.90 -31.86
CA THR A 286 29.76 27.77 -32.02
C THR A 286 29.67 27.12 -33.40
N TYR A 287 28.45 26.91 -33.91
CA TYR A 287 28.18 26.20 -35.16
C TYR A 287 27.70 27.12 -36.29
N GLY A 288 27.64 28.43 -36.05
CA GLY A 288 27.18 29.41 -37.02
C GLY A 288 28.14 29.61 -38.19
N PRO A 289 27.70 30.34 -39.24
CA PRO A 289 28.51 30.62 -40.41
C PRO A 289 29.82 31.32 -40.02
N SER A 290 30.92 30.89 -40.64
CA SER A 290 32.25 31.48 -40.43
C SER A 290 32.21 33.00 -40.60
N ILE A 291 32.95 33.72 -39.75
CA ILE A 291 33.09 35.19 -39.77
C ILE A 291 33.48 35.70 -41.17
N PHE A 292 34.17 34.86 -41.94
CA PHE A 292 34.52 35.17 -43.32
C PHE A 292 33.48 34.62 -44.28
N ASP A 293 32.91 35.50 -45.10
CA ASP A 293 32.13 35.10 -46.27
C ASP A 293 33.06 34.49 -47.32
N ARG A 294 33.26 33.17 -47.21
CA ARG A 294 34.06 32.39 -48.18
C ARG A 294 33.38 32.29 -49.56
N LYS A 295 32.17 32.83 -49.74
CA LYS A 295 31.49 32.93 -51.04
C LYS A 295 31.74 34.25 -51.76
N MET A 296 32.55 35.16 -51.21
CA MET A 296 32.98 36.36 -51.95
C MET A 296 33.71 35.94 -53.22
N LYS A 297 33.13 36.26 -54.39
CA LYS A 297 33.79 36.08 -55.69
C LYS A 297 35.13 36.82 -55.64
N ARG A 298 36.21 36.15 -56.01
CA ARG A 298 37.51 36.79 -56.21
C ARG A 298 37.34 37.97 -57.16
N TRP A 299 37.77 39.14 -56.71
CA TRP A 299 37.82 40.37 -57.51
C TRP A 299 39.13 40.51 -58.29
N PHE A 300 39.70 39.36 -58.72
CA PHE A 300 40.74 39.20 -59.74
C PHE A 300 40.65 37.78 -60.31
#